data_AF-A0A233S5L8-F1
#
_entry.id   AF-A0A233S5L8-F1
#
_cell.length_a   1.000
_cell.length_b   1.000
_cell.length_c   1.000
_cell.angle_alpha   90.00
_cell.angle_beta   90.00
_cell.angle_gamma   90.00
#
_symmetry.space_group_name_H-M   'P 1'
#
loop_
_entity.id
_entity.type
_entity.pdbx_description
1 polymer ?
#
loop_
_entity_poly.entity_id
_entity_poly.type
_entity_poly.pdbx_seq_one_letter_code
_entity_poly.pdbx_strand_id
1 'polypeptide(L)'
;MLLGGCSPADLPLAAVWLDADGKPVVSVRPCGDDRVRRLSLSGSEDEASDDTFWRTAGAGTGAVTFPLFSPPRSWKVDRGGPQRLLTGRGYWFSGTVGQGQNVDYRIVVTFAADDLTRLEPGQVWADERAMSRDAFDKLVDDKC
;
A
#
# COMPACT_ATOMS: atom_id res chain seq x y z
N MET A 1 8.34 -16.13 31.87
CA MET A 1 7.05 -15.58 31.38
C MET A 1 7.37 -14.79 30.11
N LEU A 2 7.28 -15.44 28.95
CA LEU A 2 7.65 -14.83 27.66
C LEU A 2 6.39 -14.18 27.07
N LEU A 3 6.35 -12.85 27.04
CA LEU A 3 5.37 -12.09 26.27
C LEU A 3 5.74 -12.19 24.79
N GLY A 4 5.39 -13.31 24.15
CA GLY A 4 5.41 -13.43 22.70
C GLY A 4 4.24 -12.63 22.13
N GLY A 5 4.44 -11.33 21.92
CA GLY A 5 3.47 -10.53 21.16
C GLY A 5 3.36 -11.12 19.77
N CYS A 6 2.18 -11.65 19.41
CA CYS A 6 1.91 -12.03 18.04
C CYS A 6 1.94 -10.74 17.21
N SER A 7 2.92 -10.60 16.33
CA SER A 7 2.88 -9.54 15.31
C SER A 7 1.62 -9.73 14.47
N PRO A 8 0.90 -8.64 14.14
CA PRO A 8 -0.28 -8.72 13.28
C PRO A 8 0.09 -9.31 11.92
N ALA A 9 -0.85 -10.03 11.31
CA ALA A 9 -0.64 -10.65 10.01
C ALA A 9 -0.48 -9.59 8.91
N ASP A 10 0.41 -9.84 7.96
CA ASP A 10 0.55 -9.04 6.74
C ASP A 10 -0.28 -9.69 5.63
N LEU A 11 -1.22 -8.92 5.08
CA LEU A 11 -2.11 -9.39 4.02
C LEU A 11 -1.85 -8.60 2.72
N PRO A 12 -1.79 -9.28 1.56
CA PRO A 12 -1.55 -8.67 0.25
C PRO A 12 -2.78 -7.95 -0.32
N LEU A 13 -3.43 -7.13 0.50
CA LEU A 13 -4.69 -6.43 0.18
C LEU A 13 -4.49 -5.04 -0.43
N ALA A 14 -3.29 -4.79 -0.97
CA ALA A 14 -2.98 -3.62 -1.76
C ALA A 14 -2.39 -4.03 -3.10
N ALA A 15 -2.73 -3.27 -4.13
CA ALA A 15 -2.23 -3.46 -5.49
C ALA A 15 -1.76 -2.13 -6.06
N VAL A 16 -0.68 -2.16 -6.84
CA VAL A 16 -0.09 -0.98 -7.49
C VAL A 16 0.05 -1.21 -8.99
N TRP A 17 -0.21 -0.19 -9.80
CA TRP A 17 -0.02 -0.23 -11.26
C TRP A 17 0.21 1.17 -11.82
N LEU A 18 0.55 1.25 -13.11
CA LEU A 18 0.54 2.52 -13.85
C LEU A 18 -0.80 2.67 -14.56
N ASP A 19 -1.48 3.81 -14.38
CA ASP A 19 -2.67 4.14 -15.16
C ASP A 19 -2.33 4.44 -16.64
N ALA A 20 -3.35 4.79 -17.42
CA ALA A 20 -3.18 5.07 -18.85
C ALA A 20 -2.27 6.28 -19.16
N ASP A 21 -2.06 7.19 -18.19
CA ASP A 21 -1.14 8.31 -18.29
C ASP A 21 0.28 7.94 -17.80
N GLY A 22 0.50 6.69 -17.40
CA GLY A 22 1.75 6.25 -16.78
C GLY A 22 1.91 6.72 -15.33
N LYS A 23 0.85 7.15 -14.65
CA LYS A 23 0.91 7.58 -13.25
C LYS A 23 0.71 6.37 -12.33
N PRO A 24 1.52 6.24 -11.27
CA PRO A 24 1.35 5.16 -10.31
C PRO A 24 0.07 5.35 -9.50
N VAL A 25 -0.73 4.29 -9.43
CA VAL A 25 -1.98 4.21 -8.68
C VAL A 25 -1.89 3.06 -7.70
N VAL A 26 -2.48 3.25 -6.52
CA VAL A 26 -2.64 2.20 -5.51
C VAL A 26 -4.11 1.95 -5.24
N SER A 27 -4.50 0.68 -5.14
CA SER A 27 -5.77 0.23 -4.58
C SER A 27 -5.52 -0.42 -3.24
N VAL A 28 -6.39 -0.11 -2.26
CA VAL A 28 -6.37 -0.68 -0.92
C VAL A 28 -7.73 -1.31 -0.67
N ARG A 29 -7.76 -2.58 -0.27
CA ARG A 29 -8.99 -3.39 -0.13
C ARG A 29 -9.04 -4.08 1.25
N PRO A 30 -9.31 -3.33 2.35
CA PRO A 30 -9.52 -3.96 3.65
C PRO A 30 -10.71 -4.94 3.60
N CYS A 31 -10.73 -5.92 4.49
CA CYS A 31 -11.78 -6.94 4.54
C CYS A 31 -13.13 -6.38 5.00
N GLY A 32 -14.21 -6.75 4.30
CA GLY A 32 -15.57 -6.30 4.64
C GLY A 32 -15.68 -4.78 4.81
N ASP A 33 -16.19 -4.36 5.96
CA ASP A 33 -16.37 -2.95 6.32
C ASP A 33 -15.21 -2.36 7.14
N ASP A 34 -14.08 -3.09 7.23
CA ASP A 34 -12.92 -2.67 7.99
C ASP A 34 -12.35 -1.33 7.51
N ARG A 35 -11.74 -0.62 8.45
CA ARG A 35 -11.17 0.71 8.20
C ARG A 35 -9.66 0.71 8.39
N VAL A 36 -8.96 1.14 7.34
CA VAL A 36 -7.54 1.41 7.38
C VAL A 36 -7.31 2.73 8.11
N ARG A 37 -6.65 2.64 9.27
CA ARG A 37 -6.40 3.75 10.19
C ARG A 37 -5.25 4.62 9.73
N ARG A 38 -4.21 4.01 9.20
CA ARG A 38 -2.99 4.68 8.74
C ARG A 38 -2.55 4.04 7.44
N LEU A 39 -2.20 4.87 6.47
CA LEU A 39 -1.51 4.48 5.26
C LEU A 39 -0.13 5.13 5.24
N SER A 40 0.84 4.44 4.68
CA SER A 40 2.20 4.94 4.49
C SER A 40 2.83 4.38 3.22
N LEU A 41 3.76 5.17 2.66
CA LEU A 41 4.68 4.79 1.62
C LEU A 41 6.09 5.17 2.07
N SER A 42 7.05 4.29 1.87
CA SER A 42 8.47 4.58 2.02
C SER A 42 9.28 4.03 0.84
N GLY A 43 10.36 4.71 0.46
CA GLY A 43 11.35 4.27 -0.52
C GLY A 43 12.53 3.50 0.08
N SER A 44 12.58 3.37 1.41
CA SER A 44 13.57 2.57 2.15
C SER A 44 12.98 2.10 3.49
N GLU A 45 13.48 0.97 4.02
CA GLU A 45 13.04 0.47 5.33
C GLU A 45 13.44 1.41 6.49
N ASP A 46 14.54 2.17 6.31
CA ASP A 46 15.14 3.02 7.36
C ASP A 46 14.74 4.51 7.30
N GLU A 47 13.70 4.88 6.52
CA GLU A 47 13.16 6.25 6.38
C GLU A 47 14.26 7.35 6.39
N ALA A 48 15.24 7.24 5.50
CA ALA A 48 16.27 8.28 5.37
C ALA A 48 15.65 9.61 4.92
N SER A 49 16.13 10.73 5.46
CA SER A 49 15.53 12.07 5.24
C SER A 49 15.40 12.49 3.76
N ASP A 50 16.18 11.89 2.86
CA ASP A 50 16.18 12.20 1.42
C ASP A 50 15.35 11.22 0.58
N ASP A 51 14.85 10.14 1.20
CA ASP A 51 14.05 9.13 0.51
C ASP A 51 12.56 9.52 0.47
N THR A 52 11.88 9.01 -0.54
CA THR A 52 10.45 9.20 -0.71
C THR A 52 9.69 8.63 0.49
N PHE A 53 8.95 9.47 1.22
CA PHE A 53 7.99 8.97 2.19
C PHE A 53 6.72 9.82 2.22
N TRP A 54 5.64 9.18 2.62
CA TRP A 54 4.47 9.87 3.15
C TRP A 54 3.68 8.96 4.08
N ARG A 55 2.95 9.56 5.01
CA ARG A 55 2.06 8.85 5.95
C ARG A 55 0.85 9.67 6.32
N THR A 56 -0.30 9.01 6.47
CA THR A 56 -1.54 9.67 6.89
C THR A 56 -1.65 9.75 8.41
N ALA A 57 -2.16 10.86 8.93
CA ALA A 57 -2.62 10.96 10.31
C ALA A 57 -4.10 10.53 10.41
N GLY A 58 -4.35 9.23 10.61
CA GLY A 58 -5.68 8.74 10.98
C GLY A 58 -6.72 8.73 9.84
N ALA A 59 -6.34 8.33 8.62
CA ALA A 59 -7.18 8.42 7.43
C ALA A 59 -8.56 7.72 7.55
N GLY A 60 -8.67 6.66 8.36
CA GLY A 60 -9.94 5.98 8.64
C GLY A 60 -10.73 5.67 7.36
N THR A 61 -10.09 5.06 6.37
CA THR A 61 -10.69 4.82 5.05
C THR A 61 -11.11 3.36 4.89
N GLY A 62 -12.21 3.12 4.19
CA GLY A 62 -12.52 1.79 3.67
C GLY A 62 -11.72 1.52 2.40
N ALA A 63 -12.22 0.62 1.55
CA ALA A 63 -11.67 0.38 0.22
C ALA A 63 -11.54 1.68 -0.58
N VAL A 64 -10.37 1.90 -1.19
CA VAL A 64 -10.05 3.16 -1.88
C VAL A 64 -8.99 2.93 -2.94
N THR A 65 -9.09 3.66 -4.04
CA THR A 65 -8.07 3.71 -5.10
C THR A 65 -7.69 5.15 -5.37
N PHE A 66 -6.40 5.46 -5.41
CA PHE A 66 -5.90 6.83 -5.59
C PHE A 66 -4.49 6.86 -6.19
N PRO A 67 -4.04 7.99 -6.78
CA PRO A 67 -2.68 8.13 -7.27
C PRO A 67 -1.68 8.02 -6.10
N LEU A 68 -0.71 7.11 -6.21
CA LEU A 68 0.17 6.70 -5.12
C LEU A 68 0.90 7.87 -4.42
N PHE A 69 1.33 8.87 -5.20
CA PHE A 69 2.04 10.07 -4.70
C PHE A 69 1.13 11.28 -4.52
N SER A 70 -0.19 11.11 -4.65
CA SER A 70 -1.18 12.16 -4.40
C SER A 70 -2.39 11.59 -3.66
N PRO A 71 -2.23 11.26 -2.36
CA PRO A 71 -3.35 10.86 -1.52
C PRO A 71 -4.48 11.91 -1.53
N PRO A 72 -5.75 11.51 -1.30
CA PRO A 72 -6.89 12.42 -1.24
C PRO A 72 -6.63 13.66 -0.39
N ARG A 73 -6.99 14.84 -0.90
CA ARG A 73 -6.75 16.14 -0.23
C ARG A 73 -7.42 16.26 1.14
N SER A 74 -8.45 15.48 1.41
CA SER A 74 -9.12 15.45 2.71
C SER A 74 -8.28 14.78 3.80
N TRP A 75 -7.25 14.02 3.43
CA TRP A 75 -6.38 13.34 4.38
C TRP A 75 -5.25 14.26 4.85
N LYS A 76 -5.00 14.24 6.16
CA LYS A 76 -3.80 14.87 6.74
C LYS A 76 -2.60 13.97 6.45
N VAL A 77 -1.64 14.47 5.68
CA VAL A 77 -0.47 13.68 5.23
C VAL A 77 0.82 14.43 5.57
N ASP A 78 1.68 13.74 6.31
CA ASP A 78 3.08 14.10 6.51
C ASP A 78 3.90 13.43 5.40
N ARG A 79 4.85 14.15 4.77
CA ARG A 79 5.59 13.67 3.60
C ARG A 79 6.95 14.33 3.45
N GLY A 80 7.88 13.64 2.80
CA GLY A 80 9.20 14.16 2.46
C GLY A 80 9.84 13.37 1.34
N GLY A 81 11.00 13.86 0.89
CA GLY A 81 11.68 13.35 -0.30
C GLY A 81 10.86 13.49 -1.60
N PRO A 82 11.37 12.95 -2.72
CA PRO A 82 10.73 13.05 -4.03
C PRO A 82 9.37 12.32 -4.07
N GLN A 83 8.31 12.99 -4.51
CA GLN A 83 6.96 12.40 -4.61
C GLN A 83 6.68 11.85 -6.02
N ARG A 84 7.52 10.89 -6.44
CA ARG A 84 7.46 10.23 -7.75
C ARG A 84 8.20 8.89 -7.71
N LEU A 85 7.91 8.01 -8.67
CA LEU A 85 8.74 6.83 -8.88
C LEU A 85 10.15 7.23 -9.33
N LEU A 86 11.15 6.56 -8.76
CA LEU A 86 12.55 6.66 -9.11
C LEU A 86 13.02 5.29 -9.60
N THR A 87 13.62 5.24 -10.78
CA THR A 87 14.15 4.02 -11.37
C THR A 87 15.19 3.36 -10.45
N GLY A 88 15.19 2.02 -10.41
CA GLY A 88 16.09 1.25 -9.56
C GLY A 88 15.80 1.34 -8.06
N ARG A 89 14.66 1.90 -7.65
CA ARG A 89 14.22 1.95 -6.24
C ARG A 89 13.07 1.01 -5.96
N GLY A 90 13.12 0.39 -4.78
CA GLY A 90 12.03 -0.32 -4.15
C GLY A 90 11.17 0.62 -3.31
N TYR A 91 9.91 0.24 -3.13
CA TYR A 91 8.94 0.96 -2.34
C TYR A 91 8.16 -0.02 -1.46
N TRP A 92 7.88 0.42 -0.24
CA TRP A 92 7.03 -0.29 0.71
C TRP A 92 5.78 0.55 0.98
N PHE A 93 4.63 0.02 0.58
CA PHE A 93 3.34 0.61 0.93
C PHE A 93 2.67 -0.25 2.00
N SER A 94 2.12 0.41 3.02
CA SER A 94 1.42 -0.29 4.10
C SER A 94 0.19 0.45 4.60
N GLY A 95 -0.76 -0.33 5.10
CA GLY A 95 -1.96 0.10 5.78
C GLY A 95 -2.14 -0.65 7.10
N THR A 96 -2.62 0.02 8.15
CA THR A 96 -2.93 -0.63 9.43
C THR A 96 -4.43 -0.70 9.64
N VAL A 97 -4.97 -1.90 9.89
CA VAL A 97 -6.36 -2.14 10.26
C VAL A 97 -6.43 -2.54 11.74
N GLY A 98 -7.42 -2.02 12.46
CA GLY A 98 -7.66 -2.32 13.87
C GLY A 98 -8.22 -1.15 14.67
N GLN A 99 -8.42 -1.37 15.97
CA GLN A 99 -8.98 -0.40 16.90
C GLN A 99 -8.03 -0.06 18.06
N GLY A 100 -7.84 1.23 18.32
CA GLY A 100 -7.01 1.70 19.43
C GLY A 100 -5.55 1.28 19.26
N GLN A 101 -5.02 0.54 20.23
CA GLN A 101 -3.67 -0.04 20.20
C GLN A 101 -3.64 -1.46 19.61
N ASN A 102 -4.80 -2.03 19.29
CA ASN A 102 -4.89 -3.38 18.73
C ASN A 102 -4.85 -3.28 17.20
N VAL A 103 -3.84 -3.92 16.62
CA VAL A 103 -3.73 -4.09 15.17
C VAL A 103 -4.22 -5.49 14.86
N ASP A 104 -5.25 -5.59 14.02
CA ASP A 104 -5.82 -6.88 13.61
C ASP A 104 -4.96 -7.49 12.49
N TYR A 105 -4.66 -6.67 11.48
CA TYR A 105 -3.74 -7.01 10.40
C TYR A 105 -3.17 -5.74 9.74
N ARG A 106 -2.13 -5.94 8.94
CA ARG A 106 -1.56 -4.91 8.06
C ARG A 106 -1.83 -5.28 6.62
N ILE A 107 -2.15 -4.28 5.82
CA ILE A 107 -2.19 -4.38 4.37
C ILE A 107 -0.79 -3.99 3.88
N VAL A 108 -0.17 -4.79 3.03
CA VAL A 108 1.19 -4.50 2.52
C VAL A 108 1.29 -4.75 1.03
N VAL A 109 2.15 -3.97 0.36
CA VAL A 109 2.67 -4.28 -0.96
C VAL A 109 4.06 -3.68 -1.13
N THR A 110 4.97 -4.50 -1.63
CA THR A 110 6.35 -4.13 -1.96
C THR A 110 6.53 -4.23 -3.45
N PHE A 111 7.16 -3.21 -4.05
CA PHE A 111 7.36 -3.16 -5.50
C PHE A 111 8.56 -2.30 -5.86
N ALA A 112 9.22 -2.61 -6.95
CA ALA A 112 10.16 -1.71 -7.62
C ALA A 112 9.45 -0.89 -8.70
N ALA A 113 10.00 0.27 -9.04
CA ALA A 113 9.52 1.03 -10.20
C ALA A 113 9.54 0.19 -11.49
N ASP A 114 10.55 -0.68 -11.64
CA ASP A 114 10.72 -1.52 -12.82
C ASP A 114 9.63 -2.61 -12.93
N ASP A 115 9.12 -3.10 -11.80
CA ASP A 115 8.02 -4.09 -11.78
C ASP A 115 6.76 -3.51 -12.43
N LEU A 116 6.47 -2.23 -12.12
CA LEU A 116 5.29 -1.54 -12.64
C LEU A 116 5.39 -1.26 -14.15
N THR A 117 6.59 -1.03 -14.67
CA THR A 117 6.80 -0.78 -16.12
C THR A 117 6.69 -2.05 -16.97
N ARG A 118 6.78 -3.23 -16.34
CA ARG A 118 6.65 -4.53 -17.00
C ARG A 118 5.22 -5.06 -16.99
N LEU A 119 4.30 -4.39 -16.30
CA LEU A 119 2.90 -4.78 -16.27
C LEU A 119 2.27 -4.60 -17.65
N GLU A 120 1.54 -5.62 -18.08
CA GLU A 120 0.68 -5.52 -19.26
C GLU A 120 -0.58 -4.70 -18.95
N PRO A 121 -1.26 -4.13 -19.96
CA PRO A 121 -2.52 -3.45 -19.76
C PRO A 121 -3.54 -4.33 -19.01
N GLY A 122 -4.09 -3.81 -17.90
CA GLY A 122 -5.05 -4.53 -17.07
C GLY A 122 -4.43 -5.40 -15.98
N GLN A 123 -3.10 -5.48 -15.91
CA GLN A 123 -2.40 -6.11 -14.78
C GLN A 123 -2.19 -5.12 -13.63
N VAL A 124 -1.98 -5.70 -12.45
CA VAL A 124 -1.57 -5.04 -11.22
C VAL A 124 -0.42 -5.81 -10.59
N TRP A 125 0.41 -5.11 -9.82
CA TRP A 125 1.39 -5.71 -8.93
C TRP A 125 0.81 -5.82 -7.53
N ALA A 126 0.69 -7.05 -7.03
CA ALA A 126 0.26 -7.37 -5.68
C ALA A 126 0.89 -8.71 -5.29
N ASP A 127 1.03 -9.00 -4.00
CA ASP A 127 1.54 -10.31 -3.54
C ASP A 127 2.87 -10.70 -4.24
N GLU A 128 3.74 -9.71 -4.42
CA GLU A 128 5.07 -9.84 -5.05
C GLU A 128 5.05 -10.39 -6.50
N ARG A 129 3.92 -10.23 -7.21
CA ARG A 129 3.80 -10.68 -8.60
C ARG A 129 2.85 -9.81 -9.43
N ALA A 130 3.05 -9.86 -10.74
CA ALA A 130 2.07 -9.35 -11.70
C ALA A 130 0.85 -10.31 -11.74
N MET A 131 -0.35 -9.74 -11.72
CA MET A 131 -1.60 -10.49 -11.89
C MET A 131 -2.68 -9.64 -12.54
N SER A 132 -3.74 -10.24 -13.08
CA SER A 132 -4.89 -9.48 -13.56
C SER A 132 -5.67 -8.84 -12.39
N ARG A 133 -6.45 -7.80 -12.68
CA ARG A 133 -7.36 -7.19 -11.68
C ARG A 133 -8.33 -8.21 -11.08
N ASP A 134 -8.91 -9.08 -11.89
CA ASP A 134 -9.82 -10.13 -11.42
C ASP A 134 -9.11 -11.13 -10.49
N ALA A 135 -7.84 -11.46 -10.77
CA ALA A 135 -7.05 -12.31 -9.89
C ALA A 135 -6.72 -11.63 -8.56
N PHE A 136 -6.52 -10.30 -8.58
CA PHE A 136 -6.37 -9.52 -7.35
C PHE A 136 -7.67 -9.46 -6.54
N ASP A 137 -8.83 -9.25 -7.18
CA ASP A 137 -10.13 -9.28 -6.51
C ASP A 137 -10.39 -10.65 -5.87
N LYS A 138 -10.09 -11.75 -6.58
CA LYS A 138 -10.18 -13.11 -6.00
C LYS A 138 -9.23 -13.31 -4.83
N LEU A 139 -8.00 -12.78 -4.92
CA LEU A 139 -7.03 -12.84 -3.83
C LEU A 139 -7.55 -12.09 -2.59
N VAL A 140 -8.21 -10.94 -2.78
CA VAL A 140 -8.86 -10.21 -1.67
C VAL A 140 -9.94 -11.08 -1.03
N ASP A 141 -10.82 -11.69 -1.84
CA ASP A 141 -11.90 -12.56 -1.34
C ASP A 141 -11.34 -13.79 -0.58
N ASP A 142 -10.27 -14.40 -1.07
CA ASP A 142 -9.65 -15.57 -0.44
C ASP A 142 -8.96 -15.26 0.90
N LYS A 143 -8.64 -13.99 1.19
CA LYS A 143 -7.90 -13.57 2.38
C LYS A 143 -8.78 -13.06 3.53
N CYS A 144 -10.08 -12.84 3.33
CA CYS A 144 -10.93 -12.06 4.24
C CYS A 144 -11.90 -12.84 5.14
#